data_AF-A0A7Z0UIC1-F1
#
_entry.id   AF-A0A7Z0UIC1-F1
#
_cell.length_a   1.000
_cell.length_b   1.000
_cell.length_c   1.000
_cell.angle_alpha   90.00
_cell.angle_beta   90.00
_cell.angle_gamma   90.00
#
_symmetry.space_group_name_H-M   'P 1'
#
loop_
_entity.id
_entity.type
_entity.pdbx_description
1 polymer ?
#
loop_
_entity_poly.entity_id
_entity_poly.type
_entity_poly.pdbx_seq_one_letter_code
_entity_poly.pdbx_strand_id
1 'polypeptide(L)'
;MGAAEWIGPSDGEKDKLDINAIASSLPAEASALKATLANSIVKGVDDMRRTASTEATQAKATQRRLAIAVVAGSAVAALASGLLLYGQGGADAPVSSSLVSLAKQNSVVIALLQIVSLLIATAAAGYMAGKDFGKLWTEYRREAETRRIEIFNNALALIGESPGTGDESPLRQFLEFFRRYQLDLQISYYKMAGQREDKSANRALFATSLLGGATVVLGLIGGISPALLSLSAFLGIAVPIVLSATQSWATTTGAAAKAASYQSAGKALQNLRFDLTKIEDAADAGNVADVKKFMDTVHGIMSAENGAFVGAGPLPAPPPTPRPARQR
;
A
#
# COMPACT_ATOMS: atom_id res chain seq x y z
N MET A 1 -18.33 16.29 30.34
CA MET A 1 -18.27 16.04 28.88
C MET A 1 -17.29 14.89 28.76
N GLY A 2 -17.69 13.74 28.24
CA GLY A 2 -16.84 12.54 28.30
C GLY A 2 -15.61 12.65 27.40
N ALA A 3 -14.55 11.88 27.68
CA ALA A 3 -13.33 11.86 26.86
C ALA A 3 -13.58 11.60 25.36
N ALA A 4 -14.62 10.84 25.02
CA ALA A 4 -15.05 10.57 23.65
C ALA A 4 -15.52 11.83 22.90
N GLU A 5 -16.11 12.80 23.60
CA GLU A 5 -16.59 14.07 23.02
C GLU A 5 -15.42 15.00 22.69
N TRP A 6 -14.36 14.99 23.50
CA TRP A 6 -13.16 15.80 23.28
C TRP A 6 -12.30 15.30 22.13
N ILE A 7 -12.11 13.99 22.08
CA ILE A 7 -11.30 13.36 21.05
C ILE A 7 -12.11 13.23 19.76
N GLY A 8 -13.44 13.16 19.80
CA GLY A 8 -14.29 13.15 18.61
C GLY A 8 -14.26 11.86 17.79
N PRO A 9 -15.12 11.76 16.77
CA PRO A 9 -15.16 10.60 15.87
C PRO A 9 -13.93 10.59 14.95
N SER A 10 -13.60 9.40 14.42
CA SER A 10 -12.59 9.30 13.37
C SER A 10 -13.14 9.77 12.03
N ASP A 11 -12.37 10.60 11.32
CA ASP A 11 -12.66 11.05 9.95
C ASP A 11 -12.08 10.08 8.89
N GLY A 12 -11.53 8.94 9.33
CA GLY A 12 -10.97 7.90 8.47
C GLY A 12 -9.76 8.38 7.66
N GLU A 13 -9.99 8.85 6.44
CA GLU A 13 -8.93 9.22 5.47
C GLU A 13 -8.14 10.48 5.85
N LYS A 14 -8.79 11.40 6.57
CA LYS A 14 -8.17 12.67 6.95
C LYS A 14 -7.36 12.57 8.23
N ASP A 15 -7.68 11.60 9.07
CA ASP A 15 -6.98 11.38 10.33
C ASP A 15 -5.54 10.93 10.07
N LYS A 16 -4.62 11.53 10.84
CA LYS A 16 -3.21 11.15 10.85
C LYS A 16 -2.75 11.14 12.31
N LEU A 17 -1.87 10.21 12.64
CA LEU A 17 -1.13 10.27 13.89
C LEU A 17 -0.09 11.39 13.75
N ASP A 18 -0.44 12.60 14.17
CA ASP A 18 0.45 13.75 14.31
C ASP A 18 0.35 14.24 15.75
N ILE A 19 1.33 13.85 16.56
CA ILE A 19 1.27 14.04 18.02
C ILE A 19 1.20 15.52 18.38
N ASN A 20 1.89 16.39 17.63
CA ASN A 20 1.90 17.83 17.89
C ASN A 20 0.56 18.47 17.55
N ALA A 21 -0.02 18.13 16.39
CA ALA A 21 -1.33 18.63 16.00
C ALA A 21 -2.42 18.16 16.97
N ILE A 22 -2.39 16.87 17.34
CA ILE A 22 -3.34 16.28 18.28
C ILE A 22 -3.22 16.96 19.65
N ALA A 23 -2.02 17.03 20.24
CA ALA A 23 -1.80 17.66 21.54
C ALA A 23 -2.21 19.14 21.58
N SER A 24 -2.07 19.85 20.45
CA SER A 24 -2.48 21.26 20.34
C SER A 24 -4.01 21.42 20.25
N SER A 25 -4.71 20.42 19.72
CA SER A 25 -6.18 20.40 19.60
C SER A 25 -6.90 19.93 20.86
N LEU A 26 -6.19 19.29 21.80
CA LEU A 26 -6.79 18.80 23.04
C LEU A 26 -7.28 19.96 23.93
N PRO A 27 -8.47 19.81 24.55
CA PRO A 27 -9.02 20.81 25.45
C PRO A 27 -8.23 20.86 26.78
N ALA A 28 -8.51 21.86 27.61
CA ALA A 28 -7.75 22.09 28.86
C ALA A 28 -7.94 20.95 29.88
N GLU A 29 -9.12 20.34 29.86
CA GLU A 29 -9.54 19.22 30.70
C GLU A 29 -8.71 17.95 30.41
N ALA A 30 -8.18 17.83 29.19
CA ALA A 30 -7.27 16.75 28.78
C ALA A 30 -5.79 17.05 29.06
N SER A 31 -5.51 17.85 30.10
CA SER A 31 -4.16 18.33 30.43
C SER A 31 -3.14 17.21 30.66
N ALA A 32 -3.54 16.10 31.30
CA ALA A 32 -2.68 14.95 31.54
C ALA A 32 -2.25 14.28 30.22
N LEU A 33 -3.21 13.99 29.33
CA LEU A 33 -2.91 13.45 28.00
C LEU A 33 -2.06 14.43 27.19
N LYS A 34 -2.37 15.73 27.23
CA LYS A 34 -1.60 16.78 26.55
C LYS A 34 -0.14 16.82 27.04
N ALA A 35 0.10 16.73 28.35
CA ALA A 35 1.43 16.66 28.93
C ALA A 35 2.18 15.38 28.50
N THR A 36 1.50 14.23 28.51
CA THR A 36 2.04 12.96 28.03
C THR A 36 2.46 13.04 26.56
N LEU A 37 1.62 13.57 25.69
CA LEU A 37 1.94 13.76 24.26
C LEU A 37 3.02 14.83 24.03
N ALA A 38 3.16 15.79 24.96
CA ALA A 38 4.20 16.80 24.92
C ALA A 38 5.57 16.29 25.41
N ASN A 39 5.61 15.13 26.07
CA ASN A 39 6.83 14.52 26.63
C ASN A 39 7.90 14.30 25.54
N SER A 40 9.16 14.60 25.88
CA SER A 40 10.28 14.51 24.94
C SER A 40 10.52 13.10 24.40
N ILE A 41 10.24 12.06 25.20
CA ILE A 41 10.35 10.66 24.78
C ILE A 41 9.30 10.36 23.71
N VAL A 42 8.04 10.71 23.96
CA VAL A 42 6.94 10.48 23.01
C VAL A 42 7.17 11.23 21.70
N LYS A 43 7.59 12.50 21.78
CA LYS A 43 7.92 13.31 20.59
C LYS A 43 9.11 12.77 19.81
N GLY A 44 10.19 12.39 20.49
CA GLY A 44 11.37 11.82 19.84
C GLY A 44 11.04 10.56 19.04
N VAL A 45 10.19 9.69 19.59
CA VAL A 45 9.72 8.50 18.88
C VAL A 45 8.79 8.87 17.70
N ASP A 46 7.94 9.89 17.82
CA ASP A 46 7.12 10.37 16.70
C ASP A 46 7.95 10.94 15.55
N ASP A 47 9.02 11.68 15.84
CA ASP A 47 9.92 12.19 14.81
C ASP A 47 10.64 11.05 14.05
N MET A 48 11.10 10.02 14.78
CA MET A 48 11.65 8.80 14.17
C MET A 48 10.61 8.08 13.30
N ARG A 49 9.38 7.94 13.80
CA ARG A 49 8.26 7.34 13.05
C ARG A 49 7.99 8.09 11.74
N ARG A 50 7.93 9.42 11.79
CA ARG A 50 7.66 10.28 10.62
C ARG A 50 8.77 10.17 9.58
N THR A 51 10.02 10.08 10.03
CA THR A 51 11.20 9.87 9.17
C THR A 51 11.08 8.54 8.44
N ALA A 52 10.92 7.44 9.16
CA ALA A 52 10.75 6.10 8.58
C ALA A 52 9.52 6.02 7.64
N SER A 53 8.40 6.67 7.99
CA SER A 53 7.21 6.73 7.12
C SER A 53 7.47 7.50 5.81
N THR A 54 8.30 8.54 5.85
CA THR A 54 8.68 9.33 4.69
C THR A 54 9.60 8.52 3.78
N GLU A 55 10.61 7.86 4.36
CA GLU A 55 11.55 7.00 3.65
C GLU A 55 10.85 5.80 2.99
N ALA A 56 9.89 5.16 3.68
CA ALA A 56 9.05 4.14 3.09
C ALA A 56 8.29 4.68 1.86
N THR A 57 7.69 5.86 1.98
CA THR A 57 6.95 6.47 0.86
C THR A 57 7.87 6.77 -0.33
N GLN A 58 9.08 7.27 -0.08
CA GLN A 58 10.08 7.55 -1.11
C GLN A 58 10.59 6.27 -1.78
N ALA A 59 10.85 5.20 -1.03
CA ALA A 59 11.26 3.91 -1.56
C ALA A 59 10.21 3.34 -2.52
N LYS A 60 8.93 3.32 -2.10
CA LYS A 60 7.81 2.86 -2.94
C LYS A 60 7.61 3.74 -4.18
N ALA A 61 7.72 5.06 -4.04
CA ALA A 61 7.59 5.99 -5.16
C ALA A 61 8.72 5.79 -6.20
N THR A 62 9.95 5.61 -5.71
CA THR A 62 11.13 5.35 -6.55
C THR A 62 10.99 4.04 -7.30
N GLN A 63 10.62 2.95 -6.60
CA GLN A 63 10.36 1.65 -7.22
C GLN A 63 9.31 1.76 -8.33
N ARG A 64 8.19 2.46 -8.07
CA ARG A 64 7.13 2.65 -9.06
C ARG A 64 7.60 3.45 -10.27
N ARG A 65 8.37 4.53 -10.08
CA ARG A 65 8.89 5.34 -11.20
C ARG A 65 9.84 4.53 -12.08
N LEU A 66 10.74 3.78 -11.47
CA LEU A 66 11.68 2.93 -12.20
C LEU A 66 10.95 1.81 -12.96
N ALA A 67 9.97 1.16 -12.32
CA ALA A 67 9.15 0.16 -12.98
C ALA A 67 8.39 0.71 -14.18
N ILE A 68 7.81 1.91 -14.05
CA ILE A 68 7.16 2.60 -15.17
C ILE A 68 8.18 2.90 -16.27
N ALA A 69 9.39 3.35 -15.92
CA ALA A 69 10.44 3.63 -16.91
C ALA A 69 10.89 2.36 -17.64
N VAL A 70 11.01 1.22 -16.95
CA VAL A 70 11.31 -0.08 -17.56
C VAL A 70 10.19 -0.46 -18.54
N VAL A 71 8.92 -0.50 -18.08
CA VAL A 71 7.80 -0.93 -18.91
C VAL A 71 7.59 0.02 -20.10
N ALA A 72 7.57 1.33 -19.87
CA ALA A 72 7.36 2.31 -20.93
C ALA A 72 8.53 2.35 -21.92
N GLY A 73 9.77 2.32 -21.43
CA GLY A 73 10.97 2.29 -22.27
C GLY A 73 11.03 1.03 -23.13
N SER A 74 10.75 -0.14 -22.56
CA SER A 74 10.67 -1.39 -23.32
C SER A 74 9.52 -1.37 -24.35
N ALA A 75 8.36 -0.80 -24.01
CA ALA A 75 7.24 -0.70 -24.94
C ALA A 75 7.54 0.24 -26.13
N VAL A 76 8.12 1.42 -25.87
CA VAL A 76 8.52 2.37 -26.94
C VAL A 76 9.61 1.75 -27.82
N ALA A 77 10.59 1.07 -27.22
CA ALA A 77 11.64 0.38 -27.96
C ALA A 77 11.07 -0.74 -28.85
N ALA A 78 10.12 -1.53 -28.35
CA ALA A 78 9.46 -2.56 -29.12
C ALA A 78 8.68 -1.94 -30.30
N LEU A 79 7.89 -0.89 -30.05
CA LEU A 79 7.14 -0.16 -31.09
C LEU A 79 8.06 0.40 -32.19
N ALA A 80 9.16 1.04 -31.80
CA ALA A 80 10.15 1.57 -32.72
C ALA A 80 10.82 0.47 -33.55
N SER A 81 11.17 -0.66 -32.92
CA SER A 81 11.72 -1.84 -33.61
C SER A 81 10.74 -2.39 -34.65
N GLY A 82 9.46 -2.50 -34.28
CA GLY A 82 8.40 -2.95 -35.16
C GLY A 82 8.23 -2.04 -36.37
N LEU A 83 8.23 -0.71 -36.17
CA LEU A 83 8.16 0.28 -37.26
C LEU A 83 9.37 0.20 -38.20
N LEU A 84 10.58 -0.01 -37.67
CA LEU A 84 11.79 -0.14 -38.48
C LEU A 84 11.78 -1.43 -39.32
N LEU A 85 11.45 -2.57 -38.71
CA LEU A 85 11.33 -3.84 -39.42
C LEU A 85 10.25 -3.76 -40.51
N TYR A 86 9.14 -3.09 -40.21
CA TYR A 86 8.07 -2.86 -41.18
C TYR A 86 8.52 -1.99 -42.36
N GLY A 87 9.30 -0.94 -42.12
CA GLY A 87 9.87 -0.09 -43.16
C GLY A 87 10.87 -0.80 -44.09
N GLN A 88 11.43 -1.94 -43.66
CA GLN A 88 12.37 -2.77 -44.42
C GLN A 88 11.70 -3.85 -45.28
N GLY A 89 10.40 -4.12 -45.08
CA GLY A 89 9.64 -5.06 -45.90
C GLY A 89 9.61 -4.63 -47.38
N GLY A 90 9.78 -5.59 -48.30
CA GLY A 90 9.83 -5.38 -49.75
C GLY A 90 8.57 -4.72 -50.32
N ALA A 91 8.70 -4.18 -51.55
CA ALA A 91 7.70 -3.34 -52.24
C ALA A 91 6.31 -3.97 -52.45
N ASP A 92 6.16 -5.25 -52.12
CA ASP A 92 4.96 -6.04 -52.37
C ASP A 92 3.97 -6.09 -51.20
N ALA A 93 4.22 -5.34 -50.11
CA ALA A 93 3.29 -5.23 -48.98
C ALA A 93 2.15 -4.23 -49.30
N PRO A 94 0.88 -4.67 -49.48
CA PRO A 94 -0.24 -3.87 -50.00
C PRO A 94 -0.88 -2.92 -48.96
N VAL A 95 -0.08 -2.32 -48.09
CA VAL A 95 -0.55 -1.62 -46.89
C VAL A 95 -0.10 -0.17 -46.91
N SER A 96 -0.98 0.72 -46.42
CA SER A 96 -0.87 2.18 -46.32
C SER A 96 0.54 2.72 -46.61
N SER A 97 0.73 3.17 -47.84
CA SER A 97 1.97 3.82 -48.31
C SER A 97 2.46 4.91 -47.35
N SER A 98 1.56 5.54 -46.59
CA SER A 98 1.84 6.57 -45.58
C SER A 98 2.65 6.09 -44.36
N LEU A 99 2.39 4.90 -43.81
CA LEU A 99 3.16 4.39 -42.65
C LEU A 99 4.55 3.93 -43.07
N VAL A 100 4.65 3.24 -44.21
CA VAL A 100 5.94 2.83 -44.78
C VAL A 100 6.77 4.06 -45.14
N SER A 101 6.17 5.07 -45.78
CA SER A 101 6.86 6.31 -46.11
C SER A 101 7.30 7.06 -44.84
N LEU A 102 6.46 7.13 -43.82
CA LEU A 102 6.80 7.75 -42.54
C LEU A 102 7.97 7.03 -41.87
N ALA A 103 7.93 5.70 -41.80
CA ALA A 103 9.00 4.89 -41.21
C ALA A 103 10.32 5.05 -41.98
N LYS A 104 10.28 5.06 -43.32
CA LYS A 104 11.47 5.28 -44.16
C LYS A 104 12.04 6.68 -43.98
N GLN A 105 11.19 7.70 -44.10
CA GLN A 105 11.56 9.11 -43.96
C GLN A 105 12.13 9.44 -42.57
N ASN A 106 11.64 8.78 -41.53
CA ASN A 106 12.02 9.05 -40.13
C ASN A 106 12.85 7.92 -39.50
N SER A 107 13.42 7.01 -40.29
CA SER A 107 14.12 5.81 -39.80
C SER A 107 15.21 6.11 -38.78
N VAL A 108 16.01 7.16 -38.99
CA VAL A 108 17.05 7.60 -38.04
C VAL A 108 16.44 8.05 -36.71
N VAL A 109 15.36 8.85 -36.75
CA VAL A 109 14.67 9.34 -35.54
C VAL A 109 14.07 8.18 -34.75
N ILE A 110 13.44 7.22 -35.45
CA ILE A 110 12.84 6.04 -34.83
C ILE A 110 13.93 5.16 -34.20
N ALA A 111 15.06 4.96 -34.87
CA ALA A 111 16.20 4.22 -34.33
C ALA A 111 16.80 4.90 -33.09
N LEU A 112 16.98 6.23 -33.11
CA LEU A 112 17.43 6.98 -31.94
C LEU A 112 16.44 6.86 -30.78
N LEU A 113 15.14 6.96 -31.04
CA LEU A 113 14.10 6.77 -30.02
C LEU A 113 14.15 5.36 -29.40
N GLN A 114 14.35 4.33 -30.21
CA GLN A 114 14.54 2.95 -29.73
C GLN A 114 15.75 2.84 -28.81
N ILE A 115 16.92 3.34 -29.25
CA ILE A 115 18.17 3.27 -28.49
C ILE A 115 18.02 3.99 -27.16
N VAL A 116 17.53 5.22 -27.16
CA VAL A 116 17.33 6.02 -25.94
C VAL A 116 16.36 5.31 -24.98
N SER A 117 15.26 4.76 -25.50
CA SER A 117 14.27 4.06 -24.68
C SER A 117 14.83 2.78 -24.05
N LEU A 118 15.65 2.01 -24.80
CA LEU A 118 16.34 0.84 -24.26
C LEU A 118 17.38 1.23 -23.20
N LEU A 119 18.13 2.31 -23.41
CA LEU A 119 19.10 2.81 -22.42
C LEU A 119 18.41 3.21 -21.13
N ILE A 120 17.29 3.94 -21.21
CA ILE A 120 16.49 4.32 -20.03
C ILE A 120 15.96 3.07 -19.31
N ALA A 121 15.36 2.14 -20.04
CA ALA A 121 14.82 0.91 -19.45
C ALA A 121 15.93 0.06 -18.79
N THR A 122 17.08 -0.07 -19.46
CA THR A 122 18.22 -0.84 -18.95
C THR A 122 18.85 -0.17 -17.73
N ALA A 123 19.03 1.16 -17.74
CA ALA A 123 19.54 1.90 -16.59
C ALA A 123 18.57 1.80 -15.39
N ALA A 124 17.27 1.93 -15.63
CA ALA A 124 16.26 1.78 -14.58
C ALA A 124 16.23 0.35 -14.01
N ALA A 125 16.28 -0.67 -14.87
CA ALA A 125 16.35 -2.07 -14.46
C ALA A 125 17.64 -2.39 -13.69
N GLY A 126 18.79 -1.90 -14.16
CA GLY A 126 20.08 -2.06 -13.48
C GLY A 126 20.10 -1.38 -12.11
N TYR A 127 19.50 -0.19 -12.00
CA TYR A 127 19.37 0.51 -10.72
C TYR A 127 18.42 -0.22 -9.76
N MET A 128 17.32 -0.81 -10.27
CA MET A 128 16.45 -1.69 -9.48
C MET A 128 17.13 -2.99 -9.07
N ALA A 129 17.97 -3.58 -9.91
CA ALA A 129 18.71 -4.80 -9.59
C ALA A 129 19.77 -4.57 -8.51
N GLY A 130 20.40 -3.39 -8.48
CA GLY A 130 21.37 -3.01 -7.46
C GLY A 130 20.76 -2.61 -6.10
N LYS A 131 19.45 -2.34 -6.03
CA LYS A 131 18.75 -1.95 -4.80
C LYS A 131 17.38 -2.60 -4.69
N ASP A 132 17.20 -3.43 -3.67
CA ASP A 132 15.90 -3.99 -3.34
C ASP A 132 14.99 -2.94 -2.65
N PHE A 133 14.33 -2.12 -3.46
CA PHE A 133 13.38 -1.12 -2.98
C PHE A 133 12.17 -1.75 -2.27
N GLY A 134 11.82 -3.00 -2.57
CA GLY A 134 10.76 -3.72 -1.89
C GLY A 134 11.14 -4.04 -0.45
N LYS A 135 12.37 -4.52 -0.25
CA LYS A 135 12.95 -4.74 1.08
C LYS A 135 13.09 -3.42 1.86
N LEU A 136 13.65 -2.38 1.26
CA LEU A 136 13.77 -1.06 1.89
C LEU A 136 12.40 -0.51 2.31
N TRP A 137 11.41 -0.56 1.43
CA TRP A 137 10.04 -0.15 1.76
C TRP A 137 9.48 -0.92 2.95
N THR A 138 9.69 -2.24 2.98
CA THR A 138 9.21 -3.11 4.07
C THR A 138 9.91 -2.80 5.39
N GLU A 139 11.22 -2.57 5.35
CA GLU A 139 12.03 -2.24 6.52
C GLU A 139 11.64 -0.89 7.13
N TYR A 140 11.56 0.17 6.33
CA TYR A 140 11.13 1.48 6.80
C TYR A 140 9.68 1.47 7.30
N ARG A 141 8.80 0.70 6.66
CA ARG A 141 7.43 0.54 7.13
C ARG A 141 7.37 -0.20 8.47
N ARG A 142 8.17 -1.24 8.65
CA ARG A 142 8.30 -1.96 9.92
C ARG A 142 8.83 -1.03 11.00
N GLU A 143 9.86 -0.26 10.72
CA GLU A 143 10.38 0.71 11.66
C GLU A 143 9.31 1.73 12.06
N ALA A 144 8.59 2.32 11.09
CA ALA A 144 7.50 3.24 11.38
C ALA A 144 6.42 2.59 12.26
N GLU A 145 6.06 1.32 12.05
CA GLU A 145 5.08 0.63 12.88
C GLU A 145 5.63 0.31 14.29
N THR A 146 6.90 -0.08 14.40
CA THR A 146 7.55 -0.26 15.70
C THR A 146 7.56 1.04 16.50
N ARG A 147 7.94 2.17 15.87
CA ARG A 147 7.89 3.49 16.53
C ARG A 147 6.46 3.90 16.90
N ARG A 148 5.47 3.53 16.08
CA ARG A 148 4.05 3.75 16.41
C ARG A 148 3.65 3.00 17.68
N ILE A 149 4.02 1.73 17.80
CA ILE A 149 3.78 0.94 19.01
C ILE A 149 4.50 1.57 20.23
N GLU A 150 5.76 2.00 20.06
CA GLU A 150 6.54 2.67 21.10
C GLU A 150 5.87 3.97 21.59
N ILE A 151 5.29 4.80 20.72
CA ILE A 151 4.54 6.00 21.11
C ILE A 151 3.44 5.66 22.11
N PHE A 152 2.59 4.68 21.79
CA PHE A 152 1.46 4.33 22.65
C PHE A 152 1.90 3.64 23.93
N ASN A 153 2.95 2.80 23.88
CA ASN A 153 3.54 2.19 25.08
C ASN A 153 4.12 3.24 26.03
N ASN A 154 4.88 4.20 25.51
CA ASN A 154 5.45 5.28 26.31
C ASN A 154 4.36 6.19 26.88
N ALA A 155 3.34 6.51 26.09
CA ALA A 155 2.21 7.30 26.54
C ALA A 155 1.40 6.58 27.65
N LEU A 156 1.13 5.27 27.51
CA LEU A 156 0.46 4.48 28.54
C LEU A 156 1.30 4.36 29.81
N ALA A 157 2.63 4.20 29.69
CA ALA A 157 3.52 4.13 30.84
C ALA A 157 3.45 5.41 31.68
N LEU A 158 3.50 6.58 31.03
CA LEU A 158 3.37 7.89 31.69
C LEU A 158 1.99 8.07 32.33
N ILE A 159 0.91 7.70 31.65
CA ILE A 159 -0.45 7.77 32.19
C ILE A 159 -0.65 6.77 33.34
N GLY A 160 0.00 5.61 33.29
CA GLY A 160 -0.07 4.56 34.30
C GLY A 160 0.51 4.96 35.66
N GLU A 161 1.33 6.02 35.73
CA GLU A 161 1.79 6.60 37.00
C GLU A 161 0.66 7.28 37.77
N SER A 162 -0.35 7.82 37.07
CA SER A 162 -1.53 8.44 37.66
C SER A 162 -2.76 8.23 36.77
N PRO A 163 -3.32 7.01 36.72
CA PRO A 163 -4.35 6.65 35.74
C PRO A 163 -5.70 7.34 36.00
N GLY A 164 -5.98 7.69 37.26
CA GLY A 164 -7.28 8.21 37.71
C GLY A 164 -8.41 7.17 37.63
N THR A 165 -9.62 7.62 37.91
CA THR A 165 -10.87 6.84 37.78
C THR A 165 -11.99 7.75 37.25
N GLY A 166 -13.02 7.15 36.67
CA GLY A 166 -14.12 7.84 36.00
C GLY A 166 -13.89 8.10 34.50
N ASP A 167 -14.95 8.61 33.86
CA ASP A 167 -15.07 8.85 32.42
C ASP A 167 -14.21 10.01 31.90
N GLU A 168 -13.76 10.88 32.80
CA GLU A 168 -12.82 11.97 32.53
C GLU A 168 -11.38 11.66 32.97
N SER A 169 -11.10 10.43 33.45
CA SER A 169 -9.77 10.05 33.94
C SER A 169 -8.67 10.10 32.86
N PRO A 170 -7.40 10.35 33.23
CA PRO A 170 -6.28 10.27 32.29
C PRO A 170 -6.19 8.95 31.52
N LEU A 171 -6.49 7.82 32.16
CA LEU A 171 -6.52 6.51 31.51
C LEU A 171 -7.66 6.41 30.50
N ARG A 172 -8.86 6.92 30.83
CA ARG A 172 -9.97 6.97 29.88
C ARG A 172 -9.68 7.87 28.68
N GLN A 173 -9.09 9.04 28.91
CA GLN A 173 -8.62 9.94 27.84
C GLN A 173 -7.60 9.25 26.93
N PHE A 174 -6.63 8.53 27.51
CA PHE A 174 -5.65 7.76 26.75
C PHE A 174 -6.32 6.66 25.91
N LEU A 175 -7.28 5.92 26.47
CA LEU A 175 -8.01 4.88 25.75
C LEU A 175 -8.73 5.46 24.53
N GLU A 176 -9.41 6.60 24.68
CA GLU A 176 -10.07 7.26 23.55
C GLU A 176 -9.07 7.74 22.48
N PHE A 177 -7.89 8.21 22.91
CA PHE A 177 -6.81 8.61 22.01
C PHE A 177 -6.29 7.40 21.23
N PHE A 178 -6.07 6.29 21.92
CA PHE A 178 -5.70 5.01 21.32
C PHE A 178 -6.78 4.50 20.36
N ARG A 179 -8.06 4.51 20.77
CA ARG A 179 -9.19 4.10 19.93
C ARG A 179 -9.22 4.89 18.61
N ARG A 180 -9.20 6.23 18.68
CA ARG A 180 -9.28 7.06 17.47
C ARG A 180 -8.04 6.90 16.58
N TYR A 181 -6.85 7.09 17.16
CA TYR A 181 -5.62 7.25 16.37
C TYR A 181 -4.83 5.95 16.17
N GLN A 182 -5.18 4.86 16.84
CA GLN A 182 -4.66 3.52 16.56
C GLN A 182 -5.73 2.64 15.92
N LEU A 183 -6.79 2.32 16.64
CA LEU A 183 -7.75 1.30 16.21
C LEU A 183 -8.56 1.73 14.97
N ASP A 184 -9.29 2.85 15.06
CA ASP A 184 -10.19 3.29 14.00
C ASP A 184 -9.42 3.73 12.74
N LEU A 185 -8.28 4.40 12.94
CA LEU A 185 -7.37 4.77 11.86
C LEU A 185 -6.86 3.53 11.11
N GLN A 186 -6.51 2.45 11.82
CA GLN A 186 -6.04 1.21 11.19
C GLN A 186 -7.14 0.40 10.52
N ILE A 187 -8.34 0.34 11.11
CA ILE A 187 -9.51 -0.26 10.46
C ILE A 187 -9.78 0.44 9.13
N SER A 188 -9.80 1.77 9.12
CA SER A 188 -10.00 2.59 7.92
C SER A 188 -8.88 2.36 6.90
N TYR A 189 -7.63 2.37 7.35
CA TYR A 189 -6.47 2.09 6.53
C TYR A 189 -6.58 0.73 5.83
N TYR A 190 -6.84 -0.35 6.57
CA TYR A 190 -6.91 -1.70 6.03
C TYR A 190 -8.07 -1.91 5.07
N LYS A 191 -9.23 -1.31 5.35
CA LYS A 191 -10.37 -1.32 4.42
C LYS A 191 -10.00 -0.69 3.07
N MET A 192 -9.39 0.49 3.08
CA MET A 192 -8.99 1.17 1.85
C MET A 192 -7.80 0.51 1.15
N ALA A 193 -6.82 0.05 1.91
CA ALA A 193 -5.65 -0.62 1.37
C ALA A 193 -6.06 -1.93 0.68
N GLY A 194 -6.91 -2.73 1.31
CA GLY A 194 -7.49 -3.93 0.71
C GLY A 194 -8.21 -3.64 -0.60
N GLN A 195 -9.08 -2.63 -0.64
CA GLN A 195 -9.78 -2.22 -1.87
C GLN A 195 -8.83 -1.72 -2.98
N ARG A 196 -7.76 -1.01 -2.62
CA ARG A 196 -6.77 -0.50 -3.59
C ARG A 196 -5.94 -1.62 -4.20
N GLU A 197 -5.48 -2.56 -3.39
CA GLU A 197 -4.70 -3.71 -3.87
C GLU A 197 -5.56 -4.64 -4.73
N ASP A 198 -6.82 -4.86 -4.36
CA ASP A 198 -7.77 -5.65 -5.16
C ASP A 198 -8.07 -4.98 -6.53
N LYS A 199 -8.34 -3.66 -6.54
CA LYS A 199 -8.47 -2.90 -7.80
C LYS A 199 -7.19 -2.93 -8.64
N SER A 200 -6.01 -2.90 -8.01
CA SER A 200 -4.73 -2.96 -8.72
C SER A 200 -4.51 -4.32 -9.38
N ALA A 201 -4.80 -5.41 -8.67
CA ALA A 201 -4.75 -6.77 -9.22
C ALA A 201 -5.68 -6.91 -10.44
N ASN A 202 -6.91 -6.39 -10.33
CA ASN A 202 -7.88 -6.42 -11.42
C ASN A 202 -7.51 -5.53 -12.61
N ARG A 203 -6.88 -4.37 -12.39
CA ARG A 203 -6.40 -3.50 -13.48
C ARG A 203 -5.24 -4.11 -14.24
N ALA A 204 -4.32 -4.78 -13.55
CA ALA A 204 -3.24 -5.51 -14.20
C ALA A 204 -3.84 -6.59 -15.10
N LEU A 205 -4.71 -7.45 -14.56
CA LEU A 205 -5.42 -8.47 -15.35
C LEU A 205 -6.19 -7.90 -16.53
N PHE A 206 -6.90 -6.77 -16.33
CA PHE A 206 -7.64 -6.12 -17.41
C PHE A 206 -6.72 -5.62 -18.52
N ALA A 207 -5.65 -4.87 -18.18
CA ALA A 207 -4.68 -4.40 -19.16
C ALA A 207 -4.08 -5.55 -19.97
N THR A 208 -3.78 -6.67 -19.31
CA THR A 208 -3.22 -7.84 -20.00
C THR A 208 -4.25 -8.59 -20.83
N SER A 209 -5.51 -8.66 -20.37
CA SER A 209 -6.61 -9.25 -21.16
C SER A 209 -6.95 -8.41 -22.40
N LEU A 210 -6.80 -7.09 -22.33
CA LEU A 210 -7.04 -6.18 -23.45
C LEU A 210 -5.94 -6.32 -24.51
N LEU A 211 -4.68 -6.43 -24.07
CA LEU A 211 -3.54 -6.72 -24.93
C LEU A 211 -3.66 -8.12 -25.57
N GLY A 212 -4.01 -9.14 -24.78
CA GLY A 212 -4.25 -10.50 -25.27
C GLY A 212 -5.41 -10.56 -26.28
N GLY A 213 -6.54 -9.93 -25.95
CA GLY A 213 -7.72 -9.85 -26.82
C GLY A 213 -7.42 -9.11 -28.12
N ALA A 214 -6.70 -8.00 -28.08
CA ALA A 214 -6.24 -7.27 -29.27
C ALA A 214 -5.35 -8.15 -30.16
N THR A 215 -4.46 -8.95 -29.57
CA THR A 215 -3.60 -9.90 -30.31
C THR A 215 -4.42 -10.95 -31.05
N VAL A 216 -5.42 -11.55 -30.37
CA VAL A 216 -6.28 -12.58 -30.96
C VAL A 216 -7.14 -12.02 -32.09
N VAL A 217 -7.79 -10.86 -31.86
CA VAL A 217 -8.61 -10.21 -32.88
C VAL A 217 -7.76 -9.81 -34.08
N LEU A 218 -6.57 -9.26 -33.87
CA LEU A 218 -5.69 -8.86 -34.97
C LEU A 218 -5.05 -10.05 -35.69
N GLY A 219 -4.81 -11.18 -35.02
CA GLY A 219 -4.40 -12.44 -35.66
C GLY A 219 -5.50 -13.02 -36.56
N LEU A 220 -6.77 -12.97 -36.13
CA LEU A 220 -7.91 -13.44 -36.91
C LEU A 220 -8.20 -12.56 -38.14
N ILE A 221 -8.08 -11.23 -38.01
CA ILE A 221 -8.28 -10.30 -39.14
C ILE A 221 -7.01 -10.18 -40.00
N GLY A 222 -5.84 -10.61 -39.49
CA GLY A 222 -4.57 -10.67 -40.20
C GLY A 222 -4.61 -11.49 -41.51
N GLY A 223 -5.52 -12.47 -41.62
CA GLY A 223 -5.75 -13.21 -42.85
C GLY A 223 -6.45 -12.42 -43.97
N ILE A 224 -7.01 -11.24 -43.66
CA ILE A 224 -7.78 -10.40 -44.61
C ILE A 224 -6.91 -9.28 -45.19
N SER A 225 -5.87 -8.85 -44.47
CA SER A 225 -4.97 -7.80 -44.92
C SER A 225 -3.55 -8.05 -44.41
N PRO A 226 -2.54 -8.00 -45.30
CA PRO A 226 -1.13 -8.05 -44.91
C PRO A 226 -0.74 -7.01 -43.85
N ALA A 227 -1.47 -5.88 -43.76
CA ALA A 227 -1.29 -4.84 -42.74
C ALA A 227 -1.51 -5.38 -41.33
N LEU A 228 -2.59 -6.16 -41.21
CA LEU A 228 -3.06 -6.71 -39.97
C LEU A 228 -2.22 -7.93 -39.59
N LEU A 229 -1.66 -8.64 -40.58
CA LEU A 229 -0.68 -9.70 -40.38
C LEU A 229 0.61 -9.18 -39.72
N SER A 230 1.16 -8.06 -40.20
CA SER A 230 2.33 -7.42 -39.56
C SER A 230 2.02 -6.88 -38.16
N LEU A 231 0.85 -6.28 -37.95
CA LEU A 231 0.40 -5.83 -36.64
C LEU A 231 0.17 -7.00 -35.66
N SER A 232 -0.29 -8.14 -36.17
CA SER A 232 -0.50 -9.37 -35.39
C SER A 232 0.84 -10.00 -34.95
N ALA A 233 1.85 -10.03 -35.83
CA ALA A 233 3.19 -10.48 -35.49
C ALA A 233 3.85 -9.55 -34.45
N PHE A 234 3.62 -8.23 -34.59
CA PHE A 234 4.07 -7.22 -33.63
C PHE A 234 3.46 -7.45 -32.24
N LEU A 235 2.14 -7.61 -32.15
CA LEU A 235 1.45 -7.89 -30.88
C LEU A 235 1.83 -9.27 -30.32
N GLY A 236 2.08 -10.25 -31.19
CA GLY A 236 2.55 -11.58 -30.79
C GLY A 236 3.87 -11.56 -30.01
N ILE A 237 4.71 -10.53 -30.19
CA ILE A 237 5.96 -10.35 -29.42
C ILE A 237 5.76 -9.38 -28.25
N ALA A 238 5.09 -8.26 -28.48
CA ALA A 238 4.92 -7.21 -27.47
C ALA A 238 4.05 -7.68 -26.27
N VAL A 239 3.00 -8.46 -26.53
CA VAL A 239 2.07 -8.89 -25.49
C VAL A 239 2.69 -9.88 -24.51
N PRO A 240 3.43 -10.93 -24.92
CA PRO A 240 4.13 -11.80 -23.98
C PRO A 240 5.15 -11.06 -23.11
N ILE A 241 5.84 -10.05 -23.64
CA ILE A 241 6.80 -9.25 -22.86
C ILE A 241 6.08 -8.43 -21.79
N VAL A 242 5.00 -7.73 -22.16
CA VAL A 242 4.20 -6.94 -21.22
C VAL A 242 3.48 -7.84 -20.21
N LEU A 243 2.96 -8.99 -20.64
CA LEU A 243 2.34 -10.02 -19.80
C LEU A 243 3.36 -10.60 -18.81
N SER A 244 4.55 -10.96 -19.26
CA SER A 244 5.62 -11.48 -18.41
C SER A 244 6.08 -10.42 -17.39
N ALA A 245 6.24 -9.15 -17.83
CA ALA A 245 6.57 -8.05 -16.93
C ALA A 245 5.47 -7.77 -15.90
N THR A 246 4.19 -7.82 -16.30
CA THR A 246 3.06 -7.61 -15.37
C THR A 246 2.82 -8.79 -14.45
N GLN A 247 2.97 -10.02 -14.92
CA GLN A 247 2.91 -11.22 -14.08
C GLN A 247 4.07 -11.23 -13.09
N SER A 248 5.30 -10.98 -13.55
CA SER A 248 6.47 -10.82 -12.70
C SER A 248 6.25 -9.72 -11.67
N TRP A 249 5.66 -8.60 -12.05
CA TRP A 249 5.29 -7.54 -11.10
C TRP A 249 4.22 -8.01 -10.10
N ALA A 250 3.16 -8.68 -10.54
CA ALA A 250 2.08 -9.15 -9.68
C ALA A 250 2.56 -10.23 -8.69
N THR A 251 3.41 -11.15 -9.13
CA THR A 251 4.03 -12.17 -8.28
C THR A 251 5.05 -11.55 -7.32
N THR A 252 5.90 -10.64 -7.80
CA THR A 252 6.88 -9.95 -6.97
C THR A 252 6.22 -9.06 -5.91
N THR A 253 5.08 -8.44 -6.23
CA THR A 253 4.37 -7.55 -5.30
C THR A 253 3.40 -8.27 -4.37
N GLY A 254 3.02 -9.52 -4.67
CA GLY A 254 2.12 -10.32 -3.83
C GLY A 254 0.75 -9.65 -3.58
N ALA A 255 0.28 -8.82 -4.51
CA ALA A 255 -0.85 -7.90 -4.29
C ALA A 255 -2.13 -8.58 -3.78
N ALA A 256 -2.46 -9.78 -4.30
CA ALA A 256 -3.63 -10.54 -3.86
C ALA A 256 -3.48 -11.08 -2.43
N ALA A 257 -2.33 -11.66 -2.09
CA ALA A 257 -2.02 -12.12 -0.73
C ALA A 257 -2.05 -10.95 0.27
N LYS A 258 -1.55 -9.79 -0.17
CA LYS A 258 -1.58 -8.55 0.60
C LYS A 258 -2.98 -8.00 0.82
N ALA A 259 -3.83 -8.01 -0.22
CA ALA A 259 -5.23 -7.63 -0.08
C ALA A 259 -5.96 -8.54 0.93
N ALA A 260 -5.72 -9.85 0.88
CA ALA A 260 -6.28 -10.80 1.85
C ALA A 260 -5.77 -10.56 3.28
N SER A 261 -4.47 -10.29 3.44
CA SER A 261 -3.87 -9.94 4.74
C SER A 261 -4.53 -8.69 5.35
N TYR A 262 -4.68 -7.62 4.55
CA TYR A 262 -5.36 -6.40 4.98
C TYR A 262 -6.81 -6.63 5.36
N GLN A 263 -7.56 -7.40 4.57
CA GLN A 263 -8.96 -7.72 4.90
C GLN A 263 -9.07 -8.52 6.21
N SER A 264 -8.19 -9.50 6.42
CA SER A 264 -8.15 -10.31 7.64
C SER A 264 -7.83 -9.46 8.87
N ALA A 265 -6.76 -8.66 8.82
CA ALA A 265 -6.37 -7.76 9.90
C ALA A 265 -7.46 -6.71 10.20
N GLY A 266 -8.04 -6.10 9.17
CA GLY A 266 -9.14 -5.15 9.32
C GLY A 266 -10.36 -5.77 10.01
N LYS A 267 -10.74 -7.00 9.64
CA LYS A 267 -11.83 -7.73 10.30
C LYS A 267 -11.51 -8.07 11.75
N ALA A 268 -10.28 -8.51 12.03
CA ALA A 268 -9.85 -8.81 13.39
C ALA A 268 -9.89 -7.58 14.29
N LEU A 269 -9.41 -6.43 13.82
CA LEU A 269 -9.51 -5.14 14.54
C LEU A 269 -10.97 -4.69 14.72
N GLN A 270 -11.80 -4.87 13.68
CA GLN A 270 -13.22 -4.54 13.78
C GLN A 270 -13.94 -5.39 14.83
N ASN A 271 -13.55 -6.65 15.00
CA ASN A 271 -14.09 -7.50 16.06
C ASN A 271 -13.68 -7.02 17.46
N LEU A 272 -12.43 -6.58 17.64
CA LEU A 272 -11.98 -6.00 18.91
C LEU A 272 -12.74 -4.72 19.29
N ARG A 273 -13.30 -4.02 18.31
CA ARG A 273 -14.15 -2.85 18.56
C ARG A 273 -15.39 -3.20 19.38
N PHE A 274 -15.90 -4.43 19.28
CA PHE A 274 -17.05 -4.88 20.10
C PHE A 274 -16.70 -5.04 21.58
N ASP A 275 -15.42 -5.20 21.91
CA ASP A 275 -14.96 -5.29 23.30
C ASP A 275 -14.71 -3.90 23.92
N LEU A 276 -14.85 -2.80 23.16
CA LEU A 276 -14.52 -1.45 23.65
C LEU A 276 -15.27 -1.09 24.93
N THR A 277 -16.58 -1.31 25.01
CA THR A 277 -17.37 -0.97 26.22
C THR A 277 -16.80 -1.63 27.47
N LYS A 278 -16.30 -2.87 27.37
CA LYS A 278 -15.66 -3.54 28.51
C LYS A 278 -14.32 -2.91 28.89
N ILE A 279 -13.53 -2.49 27.91
CA ILE A 279 -12.22 -1.85 28.14
C ILE A 279 -12.39 -0.42 28.64
N GLU A 280 -13.46 0.24 28.21
CA GLU A 280 -13.95 1.52 28.71
C GLU A 280 -14.29 1.43 30.20
N ASP A 281 -15.09 0.45 30.62
CA ASP A 281 -15.37 0.19 32.05
C ASP A 281 -14.07 -0.07 32.84
N ALA A 282 -13.13 -0.82 32.25
CA ALA A 282 -11.83 -1.08 32.88
C ALA A 282 -10.97 0.19 33.01
N ALA A 283 -10.99 1.07 32.02
CA ALA A 283 -10.30 2.35 32.06
C ALA A 283 -10.92 3.28 33.11
N ASP A 284 -12.25 3.34 33.19
CA ASP A 284 -12.98 4.13 34.19
C ASP A 284 -12.70 3.60 35.61
N ALA A 285 -12.42 2.31 35.76
CA ALA A 285 -11.95 1.70 37.00
C ALA A 285 -10.44 1.88 37.29
N GLY A 286 -9.69 2.57 36.42
CA GLY A 286 -8.24 2.77 36.58
C GLY A 286 -7.40 1.52 36.31
N ASN A 287 -7.95 0.49 35.66
CA ASN A 287 -7.27 -0.78 35.40
C ASN A 287 -6.35 -0.70 34.18
N VAL A 288 -5.14 -0.21 34.41
CA VAL A 288 -4.08 -0.09 33.39
C VAL A 288 -3.74 -1.43 32.72
N ALA A 289 -3.81 -2.54 33.46
CA ALA A 289 -3.43 -3.86 32.94
C ALA A 289 -4.39 -4.33 31.83
N ASP A 290 -5.70 -4.14 32.00
CA ASP A 290 -6.69 -4.52 30.99
C ASP A 290 -6.63 -3.62 29.75
N VAL A 291 -6.42 -2.31 29.93
CA VAL A 291 -6.19 -1.36 28.82
C VAL A 291 -4.92 -1.73 28.05
N LYS A 292 -3.82 -2.05 28.76
CA LYS A 292 -2.58 -2.51 28.13
C LYS A 292 -2.79 -3.79 27.33
N LYS A 293 -3.49 -4.77 27.90
CA LYS A 293 -3.76 -6.05 27.23
C LYS A 293 -4.57 -5.86 25.94
N PHE A 294 -5.57 -4.97 25.96
CA PHE A 294 -6.31 -4.60 24.76
C PHE A 294 -5.40 -3.97 23.71
N MET A 295 -4.59 -2.99 24.11
CA MET A 295 -3.61 -2.34 23.23
C MET A 295 -2.61 -3.33 22.62
N ASP A 296 -2.05 -4.24 23.42
CA ASP A 296 -1.12 -5.27 22.98
C ASP A 296 -1.79 -6.22 21.96
N THR A 297 -3.09 -6.51 22.13
CA THR A 297 -3.84 -7.36 21.18
C THR A 297 -4.01 -6.66 19.83
N VAL A 298 -4.33 -5.35 19.83
CA VAL A 298 -4.38 -4.53 18.61
C VAL A 298 -3.02 -4.47 17.92
N HIS A 299 -1.95 -4.21 18.67
CA HIS A 299 -0.58 -4.18 18.16
C HIS A 299 -0.12 -5.55 17.64
N GLY A 300 -0.53 -6.65 18.27
CA GLY A 300 -0.26 -8.00 17.83
C GLY A 300 -0.85 -8.31 16.45
N ILE A 301 -2.11 -7.92 16.21
CA ILE A 301 -2.75 -8.07 14.89
C ILE A 301 -1.98 -7.28 13.83
N MET A 302 -1.64 -6.03 14.12
CA MET A 302 -0.91 -5.16 13.19
C MET A 302 0.51 -5.66 12.90
N SER A 303 1.21 -6.15 13.92
CA SER A 303 2.56 -6.70 13.78
C SER A 303 2.56 -8.00 12.98
N ALA A 304 1.57 -8.88 13.19
CA ALA A 304 1.44 -10.11 12.42
C ALA A 304 1.15 -9.84 10.93
N GLU A 305 0.30 -8.84 10.65
CA GLU A 305 0.01 -8.36 9.30
C GLU A 305 1.29 -7.88 8.61
N ASN A 306 2.11 -7.10 9.32
CA ASN A 306 3.38 -6.63 8.80
C ASN A 306 4.42 -7.75 8.66
N GLY A 307 4.42 -8.72 9.58
CA GLY A 307 5.28 -9.91 9.57
C GLY A 307 5.01 -10.85 8.40
N ALA A 308 3.75 -10.99 8.00
CA ALA A 308 3.36 -11.77 6.82
C ALA A 308 4.01 -11.23 5.52
N PHE A 309 4.33 -9.93 5.44
CA PHE A 309 5.06 -9.37 4.30
C PHE A 309 6.55 -9.75 4.24
N VAL A 310 7.12 -10.15 5.37
CA VAL A 310 8.55 -10.52 5.47
C VAL A 310 8.74 -12.04 5.49
N GLY A 311 7.68 -12.82 5.29
CA GLY A 311 7.72 -14.28 5.39
C GLY A 311 7.71 -14.81 6.82
N ALA A 312 7.31 -14.01 7.82
CA ALA A 312 7.34 -14.37 9.24
C ALA A 312 6.21 -15.33 9.69
N GLY A 313 5.45 -15.91 8.75
CA GLY A 313 4.39 -16.89 9.03
C GLY A 313 2.96 -16.32 8.98
N PRO A 314 1.94 -17.21 9.08
CA PRO A 314 0.54 -16.83 8.97
C PRO A 314 0.06 -15.99 10.16
N LEU A 315 -0.93 -15.12 9.90
CA LEU A 315 -1.65 -14.37 10.93
C LEU A 315 -2.16 -15.31 12.02
N PRO A 316 -2.13 -14.91 13.31
CA PRO A 316 -2.84 -15.64 14.35
C PRO A 316 -4.32 -15.74 13.96
N ALA A 317 -4.93 -16.90 14.18
CA ALA A 317 -6.33 -17.10 13.87
C ALA A 317 -7.18 -16.06 14.61
N PRO A 318 -8.19 -15.45 13.96
CA PRO A 318 -9.08 -14.53 14.65
C PRO A 318 -9.69 -15.24 15.86
N PRO A 319 -9.90 -14.55 16.99
CA PRO A 319 -10.58 -15.14 18.13
C PRO A 319 -11.94 -15.70 17.68
N PRO A 320 -12.34 -16.87 18.21
CA PRO A 320 -13.60 -17.50 17.82
C PRO A 320 -14.73 -16.51 18.04
N THR A 321 -15.58 -16.36 17.02
CA THR A 321 -16.76 -15.49 17.10
C THR A 321 -17.60 -15.94 18.30
N PRO A 322 -18.02 -15.04 19.20
CA PRO A 322 -18.88 -15.41 20.32
C PRO A 322 -20.08 -16.19 19.76
N ARG A 323 -20.27 -17.44 20.22
CA ARG A 323 -21.47 -18.19 19.83
C ARG A 323 -22.67 -17.39 20.31
N PRO A 324 -23.67 -17.12 19.44
CA PRO A 324 -24.90 -16.50 19.90
C PRO A 324 -25.47 -17.37 21.03
N ALA A 325 -25.81 -16.73 22.15
CA ALA A 325 -26.40 -17.41 23.29
C ALA A 325 -27.64 -18.16 22.79
N ARG A 326 -27.69 -19.49 23.01
CA ARG A 326 -28.93 -20.24 22.80
C ARG A 326 -29.96 -19.67 23.77
N GLN A 327 -30.93 -18.93 23.25
CA GLN A 327 -32.15 -18.62 23.98
C GLN A 327 -32.77 -19.97 24.37
N ARG A 328 -32.87 -20.20 25.68
CA ARG A 328 -33.58 -21.34 26.27
C ARG A 328 -34.97 -20.90 26.63
#